data_AF-A0A378FU00-F1
#
_entry.id   AF-A0A378FU00-F1
#
_cell.length_a   1.000
_cell.length_b   1.000
_cell.length_c   1.000
_cell.angle_alpha   90.00
_cell.angle_beta   90.00
_cell.angle_gamma   90.00
#
_symmetry.space_group_name_H-M   'P 1'
#
loop_
_entity.id
_entity.type
_entity.pdbx_description
1 polymer ?
#
loop_
_entity_poly.entity_id
_entity_poly.type
_entity_poly.pdbx_seq_one_letter_code
_entity_poly.pdbx_strand_id
1 'polypeptide(L)'
;MNQTQINPRAGLTFHSVLRALLRQDPDIVMVGEIRDAETAEIALKAAQTGHLVLSTLHTNSTSETLTRLQQMGIARWMISSALSLVIAQRLVRKLCPHCRRNAGSAADLPHSLWPRPLPRWQAAGCEHCYHGYYGRLALFEVLPVTPGYARG
;
A
#
# COMPACT_ATOMS: atom_id res chain seq x y z
N MET A 1 -0.10 -15.75 16.35
CA MET A 1 0.46 -14.52 15.75
C MET A 1 1.38 -13.88 16.78
N ASN A 2 2.68 -13.91 16.55
CA ASN A 2 3.68 -13.31 17.44
C ASN A 2 4.02 -11.91 16.92
N GLN A 3 4.03 -10.90 17.79
CA GLN A 3 4.34 -9.52 17.44
C GLN A 3 5.52 -9.03 18.29
N THR A 4 6.54 -8.50 17.62
CA THR A 4 7.72 -7.94 18.28
C THR A 4 7.80 -6.46 18.00
N GLN A 5 7.80 -5.64 19.05
CA GLN A 5 7.94 -4.20 18.94
C GLN A 5 9.41 -3.81 18.81
N ILE A 6 9.70 -2.84 17.93
CA ILE A 6 11.02 -2.23 17.80
C ILE A 6 11.36 -1.45 19.08
N ASN A 7 12.52 -1.75 19.66
CA ASN A 7 13.04 -1.11 20.86
C ASN A 7 14.54 -0.83 20.69
N PRO A 8 14.91 0.34 20.16
CA PRO A 8 16.31 0.70 19.93
C PRO A 8 17.14 0.72 21.22
N ARG A 9 16.54 1.07 22.37
CA ARG A 9 17.23 1.09 23.67
C ARG A 9 17.66 -0.30 24.14
N ALA A 10 16.94 -1.34 23.71
CA ALA A 10 17.26 -2.73 23.97
C ALA A 10 18.00 -3.41 22.79
N GLY A 11 18.41 -2.67 21.76
CA GLY A 11 19.05 -3.22 20.55
C GLY A 11 18.12 -3.97 19.58
N LEU A 12 16.80 -3.86 19.78
CA LEU A 12 15.80 -4.47 18.91
C LEU A 12 15.48 -3.53 17.75
N THR A 13 16.30 -3.59 16.70
CA THR A 13 16.12 -2.85 15.44
C THR A 13 15.34 -3.70 14.43
N PHE A 14 14.87 -3.10 13.33
CA PHE A 14 14.23 -3.85 12.24
C PHE A 14 15.13 -4.97 11.73
N HIS A 15 16.41 -4.68 11.52
CA HIS A 15 17.41 -5.65 11.11
C HIS A 15 17.52 -6.84 12.08
N SER A 16 17.75 -6.55 13.38
CA SER A 16 18.00 -7.61 14.36
C SER A 16 16.76 -8.47 14.61
N VAL A 17 15.58 -7.83 14.67
CA VAL A 17 14.29 -8.50 14.85
C VAL A 17 13.94 -9.34 13.63
N LEU A 18 14.07 -8.82 12.40
CA LEU A 18 13.72 -9.55 11.19
C LEU A 18 14.61 -10.78 11.01
N ARG A 19 15.92 -10.66 11.24
CA ARG A 19 16.83 -11.82 11.21
C ARG A 19 16.50 -12.86 12.27
N ALA A 20 16.07 -12.45 13.46
CA ALA A 20 15.67 -13.37 14.52
C ALA A 20 14.37 -14.09 14.17
N LEU A 21 13.38 -13.37 13.63
CA LEU A 21 12.10 -13.95 13.21
C LEU A 21 12.26 -15.01 12.11
N LEU A 22 13.18 -14.82 11.16
CA LEU A 22 13.45 -15.81 10.11
C LEU A 22 14.04 -17.13 10.65
N ARG A 23 14.53 -17.17 11.89
CA ARG A 23 14.97 -18.41 12.57
C ARG A 23 13.86 -19.08 13.38
N GLN A 24 12.64 -18.56 13.32
CA GLN A 24 11.47 -19.13 13.99
C GLN A 24 10.63 -20.01 13.06
N ASP A 25 11.16 -20.36 11.88
CA ASP A 25 10.46 -21.12 10.84
C ASP A 25 9.08 -20.53 10.48
N PRO A 26 8.96 -19.21 10.16
CA PRO A 26 7.67 -18.60 9.90
C PRO A 26 7.20 -18.86 8.46
N ASP A 27 5.89 -19.08 8.26
CA ASP A 27 5.32 -19.08 6.90
C ASP A 27 5.13 -17.64 6.35
N ILE A 28 4.76 -16.71 7.23
CA ILE A 28 4.39 -15.33 6.88
C ILE A 28 5.13 -14.35 7.79
N VAL A 29 5.72 -13.32 7.20
CA VAL A 29 6.42 -12.25 7.90
C VAL A 29 5.80 -10.91 7.55
N MET A 30 5.38 -10.14 8.56
CA MET A 30 4.92 -8.76 8.39
C MET A 30 5.95 -7.80 8.95
N VAL A 31 6.55 -6.99 8.08
CA VAL A 31 7.41 -5.88 8.46
C VAL A 31 6.56 -4.61 8.41
N GLY A 32 6.55 -3.82 9.49
CA GLY A 32 5.67 -2.64 9.55
C GLY A 32 5.87 -1.69 8.36
N GLU A 33 7.12 -1.35 8.06
CA GLU A 33 7.51 -0.54 6.92
C GLU A 33 8.97 -0.80 6.53
N ILE A 34 9.32 -0.54 5.27
CA ILE A 34 10.70 -0.56 4.77
C ILE A 34 11.21 0.88 4.67
N ARG A 35 12.18 1.23 5.50
CA ARG A 35 12.77 2.60 5.55
C ARG A 35 14.11 2.72 4.84
N ASP A 36 14.86 1.63 4.76
CA ASP A 36 16.24 1.58 4.29
C ASP A 36 16.52 0.35 3.42
N ALA A 37 17.65 0.40 2.71
CA ALA A 37 18.12 -0.63 1.80
C ALA A 37 18.32 -1.98 2.50
N GLU A 38 18.82 -1.96 3.73
CA GLU A 38 19.15 -3.16 4.49
C GLU A 38 17.88 -3.94 4.87
N THR A 39 16.86 -3.25 5.38
CA THR A 39 15.56 -3.85 5.72
C THR A 39 14.87 -4.38 4.46
N ALA A 40 14.94 -3.63 3.36
CA ALA A 40 14.41 -4.07 2.07
C ALA A 40 15.11 -5.36 1.61
N GLU A 41 16.43 -5.40 1.60
CA GLU A 41 17.21 -6.54 1.13
C GLU A 41 16.91 -7.82 1.92
N ILE A 42 16.77 -7.73 3.24
CA ILE A 42 16.40 -8.89 4.07
C ILE A 42 14.97 -9.35 3.77
N ALA A 43 14.01 -8.42 3.62
CA ALA A 43 12.64 -8.74 3.28
C ALA A 43 12.52 -9.44 1.91
N LEU A 44 13.23 -8.93 0.90
CA LEU A 44 13.27 -9.52 -0.44
C LEU A 44 13.95 -10.90 -0.43
N LYS A 45 15.06 -11.09 0.30
CA LYS A 45 15.71 -12.40 0.46
C LYS A 45 14.83 -13.41 1.16
N ALA A 46 14.12 -13.00 2.22
CA ALA A 46 13.16 -13.86 2.90
C ALA A 46 12.04 -14.32 1.95
N ALA A 47 11.53 -13.42 1.10
CA ALA A 47 10.55 -13.76 0.09
C ALA A 47 11.08 -14.78 -0.94
N GLN A 48 12.34 -14.63 -1.37
CA GLN A 48 12.99 -15.58 -2.29
C GLN A 48 13.22 -16.96 -1.67
N THR A 49 13.33 -17.06 -0.35
CA THR A 49 13.49 -18.34 0.37
C THR A 49 12.17 -18.98 0.77
N GLY A 50 11.04 -18.52 0.23
CA GLY A 50 9.74 -19.17 0.37
C GLY A 50 8.80 -18.56 1.42
N HIS A 51 9.17 -17.44 2.03
CA HIS A 51 8.33 -16.77 3.03
C HIS A 51 7.37 -15.78 2.35
N LEU A 52 6.11 -15.71 2.77
CA LEU A 52 5.24 -14.60 2.37
C LEU A 52 5.61 -13.36 3.18
N VAL A 53 6.14 -12.33 2.53
CA VAL A 53 6.53 -11.08 3.19
C VAL A 53 5.55 -9.96 2.85
N LEU A 54 5.00 -9.32 3.89
CA LEU A 54 4.14 -8.15 3.79
C LEU A 54 4.86 -6.94 4.38
N SER A 55 4.84 -5.82 3.67
CA SER A 55 5.41 -4.56 4.17
C SER A 55 4.74 -3.34 3.54
N THR A 56 5.08 -2.16 4.04
CA THR A 56 4.60 -0.87 3.53
C THR A 56 5.75 0.03 3.11
N LEU A 57 5.50 0.86 2.09
CA LEU A 57 6.36 1.95 1.67
C LEU A 57 5.51 3.21 1.49
N HIS A 58 6.10 4.38 1.75
CA HIS A 58 5.44 5.67 1.55
C HIS A 58 5.70 6.21 0.14
N THR A 59 4.86 5.81 -0.81
CA THR A 59 4.88 6.26 -2.21
C THR A 59 3.47 6.65 -2.68
N ASN A 60 3.35 7.42 -3.78
CA ASN A 60 2.04 7.91 -4.24
C ASN A 60 1.35 6.99 -5.24
N SER A 61 2.05 5.97 -5.76
CA SER A 61 1.53 5.06 -6.78
C SER A 61 2.25 3.71 -6.72
N THR A 62 1.66 2.71 -7.37
CA THR A 62 2.27 1.39 -7.47
C THR A 62 3.63 1.41 -8.19
N SER A 63 3.72 2.17 -9.28
CA SER A 63 4.95 2.35 -10.05
C SER A 63 6.05 3.09 -9.26
N GLU A 64 5.69 4.12 -8.49
CA GLU A 64 6.65 4.81 -7.62
C GLU A 64 7.27 3.89 -6.56
N THR A 65 6.55 2.86 -6.10
CA THR A 65 7.11 1.85 -5.18
C THR A 65 8.28 1.09 -5.81
N LEU A 66 8.19 0.72 -7.08
CA LEU A 66 9.29 0.06 -7.80
C LEU A 66 10.50 0.98 -7.92
N THR A 67 10.25 2.23 -8.32
CA THR A 67 11.29 3.27 -8.41
C THR A 67 11.94 3.51 -7.04
N ARG A 68 11.16 3.54 -5.95
CA ARG A 68 11.67 3.76 -4.59
C ARG A 68 12.59 2.63 -4.15
N LEU A 69 12.24 1.37 -4.43
CA LEU A 69 13.11 0.23 -4.14
C LEU A 69 14.44 0.32 -4.92
N GLN A 70 14.38 0.70 -6.19
CA GLN A 70 15.59 0.92 -7.00
C GLN A 70 16.45 2.08 -6.45
N GLN A 71 15.83 3.18 -6.02
CA GLN A 71 16.51 4.32 -5.39
C GLN A 71 17.18 3.97 -4.06
N MET A 72 16.62 2.99 -3.32
CA MET A 72 17.27 2.43 -2.13
C MET A 72 18.49 1.54 -2.47
N GLY A 73 18.77 1.28 -3.75
CA GLY A 73 19.88 0.41 -4.17
C GLY A 73 19.51 -1.05 -4.33
N ILE A 74 18.21 -1.40 -4.29
CA ILE A 74 17.77 -2.78 -4.54
C ILE A 74 17.91 -3.12 -6.01
N ALA A 75 18.64 -4.20 -6.30
CA ALA A 75 18.84 -4.68 -7.65
C ALA A 75 17.52 -5.09 -8.31
N ARG A 76 17.33 -4.73 -9.59
CA ARG A 76 16.09 -5.00 -10.33
C ARG A 76 15.71 -6.49 -10.34
N TRP A 77 16.70 -7.38 -10.44
CA TRP A 77 16.47 -8.82 -10.45
C TRP A 77 15.91 -9.33 -9.11
N MET A 78 16.29 -8.73 -7.97
CA MET A 78 15.71 -9.06 -6.67
C MET A 78 14.24 -8.64 -6.61
N ILE A 79 13.94 -7.42 -7.07
CA ILE A 79 12.56 -6.91 -7.12
C ILE A 79 11.72 -7.83 -8.01
N SER A 80 12.17 -8.12 -9.23
CA SER A 80 11.43 -8.93 -10.19
C SER A 80 11.22 -10.38 -9.78
N SER A 81 12.10 -10.95 -8.96
CA SER A 81 12.00 -12.36 -8.54
C SER A 81 11.18 -12.58 -7.28
N ALA A 82 11.01 -11.55 -6.45
CA ALA A 82 10.41 -11.67 -5.13
C ALA A 82 9.12 -10.85 -4.95
N LEU A 83 9.02 -9.69 -5.60
CA LEU A 83 7.84 -8.85 -5.48
C LEU A 83 6.69 -9.48 -6.29
N SER A 84 5.59 -9.78 -5.61
CA SER A 84 4.40 -10.38 -6.24
C SER A 84 3.27 -9.37 -6.47
N LEU A 85 3.15 -8.37 -5.59
CA LEU A 85 2.02 -7.44 -5.60
C LEU A 85 2.40 -6.11 -4.96
N VAL A 86 1.97 -5.01 -5.58
CA VAL A 86 1.95 -3.68 -4.96
C VAL A 86 0.51 -3.18 -4.90
N ILE A 87 0.09 -2.70 -3.73
CA ILE A 87 -1.21 -2.07 -3.53
C ILE A 87 -0.98 -0.63 -3.10
N ALA A 88 -1.39 0.33 -3.92
CA ALA A 88 -1.46 1.73 -3.52
C ALA A 88 -2.89 2.03 -3.02
N GLN A 89 -2.99 2.54 -1.79
CA GLN A 89 -4.26 2.78 -1.11
C GLN A 89 -4.45 4.28 -0.84
N ARG A 90 -5.64 4.81 -1.13
CA ARG A 90 -6.08 6.14 -0.70
C ARG A 90 -7.39 6.04 0.07
N LEU A 91 -7.51 6.78 1.16
CA LEU A 91 -8.77 6.91 1.90
C LEU A 91 -9.49 8.18 1.47
N VAL A 92 -10.69 8.03 0.92
CA VAL A 92 -11.56 9.15 0.55
C VAL A 92 -12.69 9.29 1.56
N ARG A 93 -13.08 10.54 1.82
CA ARG A 93 -14.21 10.84 2.71
C ARG A 93 -15.51 10.44 2.02
N LYS A 94 -16.39 9.73 2.74
CA LYS A 94 -17.73 9.38 2.24
C LYS A 94 -18.68 10.54 2.51
N LEU A 95 -19.47 10.94 1.50
CA LEU A 95 -20.53 11.91 1.70
C LEU A 95 -21.54 11.38 2.73
N CYS A 96 -22.00 12.27 3.62
CA CYS A 96 -22.98 11.94 4.63
C CYS A 96 -24.29 11.47 3.95
N PRO A 97 -24.86 10.31 4.35
CA PRO A 97 -26.08 9.81 3.75
C PRO A 97 -27.30 10.67 4.07
N HIS A 98 -27.29 11.40 5.19
CA HIS A 98 -28.41 12.23 5.64
C HIS A 98 -28.52 13.58 4.91
N CYS A 99 -27.39 14.18 4.51
CA CYS A 99 -27.39 15.55 4.00
C CYS A 99 -26.76 15.71 2.60
N ARG A 100 -26.26 14.65 1.95
CA ARG A 100 -25.71 14.77 0.58
C ARG A 100 -26.77 15.31 -0.39
N ARG A 101 -26.37 16.24 -1.24
CA ARG A 101 -27.26 16.84 -2.26
C ARG A 101 -26.79 16.51 -3.66
N ASN A 102 -27.72 16.24 -4.56
CA ASN A 102 -27.42 16.14 -5.97
C ASN A 102 -27.26 17.56 -6.54
N ALA A 103 -26.10 17.86 -7.09
CA ALA A 103 -25.71 19.17 -7.58
C ALA A 103 -26.06 19.41 -9.06
N GLY A 104 -26.99 18.63 -9.61
CA GLY A 104 -27.53 18.82 -10.94
C GLY A 104 -26.93 17.86 -11.97
N SER A 105 -26.52 18.38 -13.12
CA SER A 105 -26.10 17.55 -14.25
C SER A 105 -24.89 16.69 -13.90
N ALA A 106 -24.91 15.45 -14.39
CA ALA A 106 -23.79 14.53 -14.22
C ALA A 106 -22.48 15.16 -14.74
N ALA A 107 -21.35 14.81 -14.13
CA ALA A 107 -20.04 15.10 -14.68
C ALA A 107 -19.84 14.19 -15.90
N ASP A 108 -19.55 14.81 -17.02
CA ASP A 108 -19.13 14.11 -18.23
C ASP A 108 -17.62 13.94 -18.16
N LEU A 109 -17.17 12.69 -18.05
CA LEU A 109 -15.76 12.34 -18.06
C LEU A 109 -15.46 11.60 -19.37
N PRO A 110 -14.21 11.69 -19.89
CA PRO A 110 -13.80 10.86 -21.01
C PRO A 110 -14.15 9.39 -20.76
N HIS A 111 -14.76 8.73 -21.75
CA HIS A 111 -15.13 7.31 -21.65
C HIS A 111 -13.93 6.39 -21.36
N SER A 112 -12.71 6.82 -21.71
CA SER A 112 -11.46 6.15 -21.37
C SER A 112 -11.16 6.14 -19.86
N LEU A 113 -11.67 7.12 -19.11
CA LEU A 113 -11.52 7.23 -17.66
C LEU A 113 -12.71 6.64 -16.92
N TRP A 114 -13.93 6.85 -17.43
CA TRP A 114 -15.12 6.37 -16.77
C TRP A 114 -16.28 6.12 -17.75
N PRO A 115 -16.93 4.93 -17.73
CA PRO A 115 -17.79 4.50 -18.83
C PRO A 115 -19.18 5.16 -18.85
N ARG A 116 -19.57 5.89 -17.80
CA ARG A 116 -20.95 6.41 -17.63
C ARG A 116 -20.96 7.81 -17.00
N PRO A 117 -21.97 8.66 -17.22
CA PRO A 117 -22.04 9.96 -16.55
C PRO A 117 -21.97 9.82 -15.02
N LEU A 118 -21.12 10.61 -14.37
CA LEU A 118 -20.92 10.55 -12.93
C LEU A 118 -21.90 11.47 -12.19
N PRO A 119 -22.74 10.94 -11.28
CA PRO A 119 -23.60 11.80 -10.47
C PRO A 119 -22.77 12.79 -9.65
N ARG A 120 -23.10 14.09 -9.72
CA ARG A 120 -22.45 15.11 -8.90
C ARG A 120 -23.15 15.21 -7.56
N TRP A 121 -22.61 14.51 -6.57
CA TRP A 121 -23.04 14.68 -5.18
C TRP A 121 -22.14 15.67 -4.45
N GLN A 122 -22.73 16.55 -3.66
CA GLN A 122 -22.03 17.56 -2.87
C GLN A 122 -22.29 17.40 -1.37
N ALA A 123 -21.28 17.80 -0.59
CA ALA A 123 -21.34 17.87 0.86
C ALA A 123 -22.11 19.12 1.30
N ALA A 124 -23.19 18.95 2.08
CA ALA A 124 -23.97 20.08 2.60
C ALA A 124 -23.69 20.38 4.09
N GLY A 125 -23.52 19.34 4.93
CA GLY A 125 -23.43 19.48 6.38
C GLY A 125 -24.78 19.32 7.10
N CYS A 126 -24.76 18.69 8.27
CA CYS A 126 -25.89 18.50 9.20
C CYS A 126 -25.35 18.02 10.57
N GLU A 127 -26.21 17.88 11.59
CA GLU A 127 -25.80 17.39 12.92
C GLU A 127 -25.24 15.96 12.96
N HIS A 128 -25.49 15.13 11.93
CA HIS A 128 -25.04 13.74 11.87
C HIS A 128 -23.65 13.55 11.26
N CYS A 129 -22.94 14.62 10.88
CA CYS A 129 -21.71 14.51 10.09
C CYS A 129 -20.67 15.58 10.43
N TYR A 130 -19.44 15.37 9.94
CA TYR A 130 -18.39 16.36 10.00
C TYR A 130 -18.24 17.04 8.64
N HIS A 131 -18.73 18.28 8.52
CA HIS A 131 -18.71 19.08 7.28
C HIS A 131 -19.25 18.34 6.04
N GLY A 132 -20.33 17.57 6.20
CA GLY A 132 -20.99 16.85 5.12
C GLY A 132 -20.39 15.48 4.79
N TYR A 133 -19.48 14.97 5.61
CA TYR A 133 -18.87 13.65 5.45
C TYR A 133 -19.09 12.77 6.69
N TYR A 134 -19.30 11.46 6.47
CA TYR A 134 -19.41 10.46 7.53
C TYR A 134 -18.75 9.15 7.11
N GLY A 135 -17.64 8.81 7.76
CA GLY A 135 -16.82 7.66 7.44
C GLY A 135 -15.88 7.85 6.23
N ARG A 136 -15.14 6.79 5.91
CA ARG A 136 -14.15 6.76 4.83
C ARG A 136 -14.37 5.52 3.96
N LEU A 137 -13.94 5.59 2.71
CA LEU A 137 -13.85 4.47 1.78
C LEU A 137 -12.41 4.37 1.30
N ALA A 138 -11.91 3.14 1.13
CA ALA A 138 -10.61 2.92 0.51
C ALA A 138 -10.76 2.79 -1.01
N LEU A 139 -9.90 3.50 -1.74
CA LEU A 139 -9.66 3.31 -3.17
C LEU A 139 -8.30 2.64 -3.33
N PHE A 140 -8.24 1.63 -4.19
CA PHE A 140 -7.06 0.82 -4.38
C PHE A 140 -6.64 0.85 -5.85
N GLU A 141 -5.34 1.01 -6.06
CA GLU A 141 -4.65 0.67 -7.29
C GLU A 141 -3.83 -0.58 -7.00
N VAL A 142 -3.98 -1.61 -7.84
CA VAL A 142 -3.42 -2.94 -7.61
C VAL A 142 -2.53 -3.28 -8.80
N LEU A 143 -1.24 -3.46 -8.54
CA LEU A 143 -0.25 -3.84 -9.54
C LEU A 143 0.27 -5.25 -9.23
N PRO A 144 -0.29 -6.30 -9.86
CA PRO A 144 0.28 -7.64 -9.80
C PRO A 144 1.59 -7.67 -10.59
N VAL A 145 2.64 -8.18 -9.98
CA VAL A 145 3.94 -8.37 -10.64
C VAL A 145 3.97 -9.81 -11.15
N THR A 146 3.75 -9.97 -12.45
CA THR A 146 3.87 -11.27 -13.11
C THR A 146 5.28 -11.45 -13.67
N PRO A 147 5.78 -12.69 -13.83
CA PRO A 147 7.09 -12.96 -14.42
C PRO A 147 7.31 -12.39 -15.85
N GLY A 148 6.29 -11.80 -16.49
CA GLY A 148 6.38 -11.15 -17.79
C GLY A 148 6.73 -9.66 -17.78
N TYR A 149 6.62 -8.96 -16.65
CA TYR A 149 6.89 -7.51 -16.55
C TYR A 149 8.39 -7.15 -16.51
N ALA A 150 9.29 -8.15 -16.44
CA ALA A 150 10.74 -7.99 -16.33
C ALA A 150 11.46 -7.57 -17.63
N ARG A 151 10.73 -7.25 -18.71
CA ARG A 151 11.27 -6.94 -20.05
C ARG A 151 10.93 -5.52 -20.52
N GLY A 152 11.07 -4.53 -19.63
CA GLY A 152 10.96 -3.10 -19.93
C GLY A 152 12.21 -2.34 -19.51
#